data_AF-A0A6N1DQG8-F1
#
_entry.id   AF-A0A6N1DQG8-F1
#
_cell.length_a   1.000
_cell.length_b   1.000
_cell.length_c   1.000
_cell.angle_alpha   90.00
_cell.angle_beta   90.00
_cell.angle_gamma   90.00
#
_symmetry.space_group_name_H-M   'P 1'
#
loop_
_entity.id
_entity.type
_entity.pdbx_description
1 polymer ?
#
loop_
_entity_poly.entity_id
_entity_poly.type
_entity_poly.pdbx_seq_one_letter_code
_entity_poly.pdbx_strand_id
1 'polypeptide(L)'
;MSLQASWERTTGHLLEARSMLAVSDDFLLYFAEYLEHNDLELALAELEGVALESGAPEGFWKKANEAAREMGLLDHVWRYSARISGKTTDGE
;
A
#
# COMPACT_ATOMS: atom_id res chain seq x y z
N MET A 1 10.58 0.15 19.71
CA MET A 1 10.99 0.79 18.45
C MET A 1 10.48 2.23 18.45
N SER A 2 11.17 3.17 17.80
CA SER A 2 10.70 4.56 17.70
C SER A 2 9.63 4.71 16.62
N LEU A 3 8.78 5.72 16.76
CA LEU A 3 7.78 6.08 15.75
C LEU A 3 8.42 6.39 14.39
N GLN A 4 9.54 7.10 14.41
CA GLN A 4 10.29 7.44 13.20
C GLN A 4 10.80 6.20 12.45
N ALA A 5 11.31 5.18 13.15
CA ALA A 5 11.72 3.94 12.50
C ALA A 5 10.51 3.20 11.87
N SER A 6 9.32 3.34 12.45
CA SER A 6 8.07 2.81 11.88
C SER A 6 7.70 3.51 10.58
N TRP A 7 7.82 4.83 10.55
CA TRP A 7 7.56 5.64 9.36
C TRP A 7 8.53 5.32 8.23
N GLU A 8 9.83 5.18 8.53
CA GLU A 8 10.85 4.81 7.54
C GLU A 8 10.56 3.44 6.91
N ARG A 9 10.22 2.43 7.72
CA ARG A 9 9.83 1.11 7.20
C ARG A 9 8.57 1.18 6.34
N THR A 10 7.54 1.87 6.84
CA THR A 10 6.27 2.06 6.11
C THR A 10 6.52 2.72 4.76
N THR A 11 7.31 3.80 4.72
CA THR A 11 7.71 4.51 3.49
C THR A 11 8.42 3.57 2.52
N GLY A 12 9.35 2.74 3.01
CA GLY A 12 10.04 1.73 2.20
C GLY A 12 9.06 0.73 1.56
N HIS A 13 8.12 0.20 2.34
CA HIS A 13 7.09 -0.71 1.82
C HIS A 13 6.20 -0.04 0.75
N LEU A 14 5.82 1.23 0.95
CA LEU A 14 5.01 2.00 -0.01
C LEU A 14 5.77 2.27 -1.31
N LEU A 15 7.05 2.63 -1.24
CA LEU A 15 7.90 2.83 -2.42
C LEU A 15 8.10 1.53 -3.22
N GLU A 16 8.34 0.42 -2.52
CA GLU A 16 8.45 -0.90 -3.15
C GLU A 16 7.13 -1.28 -3.84
N ALA A 17 5.98 -1.10 -3.17
CA ALA A 17 4.67 -1.34 -3.75
C ALA A 17 4.44 -0.49 -5.01
N ARG A 18 4.71 0.82 -4.94
CA ARG A 18 4.58 1.75 -6.06
C ARG A 18 5.40 1.33 -7.29
N SER A 19 6.59 0.78 -7.09
CA SER A 19 7.46 0.34 -8.20
C SER A 19 6.87 -0.80 -9.04
N MET A 20 5.85 -1.50 -8.53
CA MET A 20 5.19 -2.62 -9.20
C MET A 20 3.96 -2.18 -10.02
N LEU A 21 3.59 -0.91 -9.97
CA LEU A 21 2.45 -0.36 -10.70
C LEU A 21 2.92 0.52 -11.86
N ALA A 22 2.20 0.45 -12.97
CA ALA A 22 2.28 1.44 -14.03
C ALA A 22 1.41 2.64 -13.63
N VAL A 23 2.04 3.78 -13.39
CA VAL A 23 1.39 5.02 -12.91
C VAL A 23 1.82 6.20 -13.76
N SER A 24 1.00 7.25 -13.81
CA SER A 24 1.32 8.51 -14.48
C SER A 24 2.33 9.33 -13.68
N ASP A 25 2.97 10.31 -14.33
CA ASP A 25 3.88 11.25 -13.67
C ASP A 25 3.15 12.12 -12.64
N ASP A 26 1.91 12.51 -12.92
CA ASP A 26 1.07 13.27 -11.96
C ASP A 26 0.83 12.47 -10.68
N PHE A 27 0.55 11.17 -10.78
CA PHE A 27 0.42 10.31 -9.62
C PHE A 27 1.71 10.28 -8.79
N LEU A 28 2.87 10.25 -9.45
CA LEU A 28 4.17 10.24 -8.75
C LEU A 28 4.44 11.51 -7.98
N LEU A 29 4.01 12.66 -8.51
CA LEU A 29 4.14 13.93 -7.83
C LEU A 29 3.31 13.92 -6.54
N TYR A 30 2.02 13.60 -6.63
CA TYR A 30 1.15 13.56 -5.44
C TYR A 30 1.59 12.50 -4.43
N PHE A 31 1.98 11.31 -4.92
CA PHE A 31 2.49 10.26 -4.06
C PHE A 31 3.74 10.70 -3.30
N ALA A 32 4.68 11.41 -3.94
CA ALA A 32 5.85 11.95 -3.27
C ALA A 32 5.48 13.01 -2.21
N GLU A 33 4.51 13.90 -2.52
CA GLU A 33 4.03 14.90 -1.56
C GLU A 33 3.46 14.26 -0.28
N TYR A 34 2.66 13.19 -0.40
CA TYR A 34 2.16 12.46 0.77
C TYR A 34 3.29 11.85 1.62
N LEU A 35 4.33 11.31 0.98
CA LEU A 35 5.48 10.77 1.71
C LEU A 35 6.28 11.87 2.42
N GLU A 36 6.47 13.03 1.80
CA GLU A 36 7.15 14.19 2.40
C GLU A 36 6.41 14.73 3.63
N HIS A 37 5.07 14.69 3.61
CA HIS A 37 4.22 15.11 4.72
C HIS A 37 3.94 14.01 5.75
N ASN A 38 4.46 12.79 5.53
CA ASN A 38 4.20 11.61 6.35
C ASN A 38 2.71 11.22 6.41
N ASP A 39 1.96 11.53 5.35
CA ASP A 39 0.56 11.13 5.13
C ASP A 39 0.50 9.70 4.57
N LEU A 40 1.08 8.76 5.32
CA LEU A 40 1.35 7.39 4.84
C LEU A 40 0.07 6.59 4.56
N GLU A 41 -1.03 6.87 5.28
CA GLU A 41 -2.33 6.24 5.01
C GLU A 41 -2.95 6.72 3.70
N LEU A 42 -2.79 8.01 3.35
CA LEU A 42 -3.24 8.55 2.06
C LEU A 42 -2.39 7.98 0.92
N ALA A 43 -1.07 7.93 1.10
CA ALA A 43 -0.17 7.29 0.14
C ALA A 43 -0.55 5.83 -0.13
N LEU A 44 -0.93 5.07 0.91
CA LEU A 44 -1.43 3.70 0.76
C LEU A 44 -2.78 3.65 0.02
N ALA A 45 -3.72 4.55 0.35
CA ALA A 45 -5.03 4.60 -0.26
C ALA A 45 -4.97 4.89 -1.78
N GLU A 46 -4.12 5.82 -2.19
CA GLU A 46 -3.88 6.15 -3.60
C GLU A 46 -3.30 4.96 -4.37
N LEU A 47 -2.31 4.28 -3.79
CA LEU A 47 -1.75 3.05 -4.37
C LEU A 47 -2.79 1.94 -4.48
N GLU A 48 -3.64 1.78 -3.46
CA GLU A 48 -4.73 0.82 -3.50
C GLU A 48 -5.71 1.13 -4.63
N GLY A 49 -6.09 2.40 -4.81
CA GLY A 49 -6.97 2.83 -5.91
C GLY A 49 -6.43 2.41 -7.27
N VAL A 50 -5.18 2.77 -7.57
CA VAL A 50 -4.51 2.36 -8.83
C VAL A 50 -4.45 0.85 -8.96
N ALA A 51 -4.06 0.15 -7.89
CA ALA A 51 -3.88 -1.31 -7.92
C ALA A 51 -5.17 -2.07 -8.20
N LEU A 52 -6.31 -1.56 -7.72
CA LEU A 52 -7.63 -2.11 -7.99
C LEU A 52 -8.03 -1.92 -9.46
N GLU A 53 -7.73 -0.76 -10.05
CA GLU A 53 -8.04 -0.46 -11.45
C GLU A 53 -7.14 -1.22 -12.43
N SER A 54 -5.85 -1.35 -12.10
CA SER A 54 -4.84 -1.93 -13.00
C SER A 54 -4.66 -3.44 -12.87
N GLY A 55 -5.26 -4.07 -11.85
CA GLY A 55 -5.05 -5.49 -11.55
C GLY A 55 -3.64 -5.79 -11.05
N ALA A 56 -3.24 -5.19 -9.92
CA ALA A 56 -1.89 -5.29 -9.39
C ALA A 56 -1.43 -6.73 -9.06
N PRO A 57 -0.12 -7.04 -9.22
CA PRO A 57 0.44 -8.35 -8.92
C PRO A 57 0.39 -8.66 -7.41
N GLU A 58 0.45 -9.94 -7.04
CA GLU A 58 0.48 -10.38 -5.63
C GLU A 58 1.59 -9.70 -4.81
N GLY A 59 2.74 -9.43 -5.42
CA GLY A 59 3.86 -8.72 -4.78
C GLY A 59 3.48 -7.33 -4.26
N PHE A 60 2.62 -6.61 -4.98
CA PHE A 60 2.11 -5.31 -4.54
C PHE A 60 1.31 -5.48 -3.25
N TRP A 61 0.37 -6.42 -3.22
CA TRP A 61 -0.50 -6.64 -2.06
C TRP A 61 0.29 -7.08 -0.82
N LYS A 62 1.38 -7.82 -0.98
CA LYS A 62 2.30 -8.15 0.12
C LYS A 62 2.93 -6.90 0.72
N LYS A 63 3.44 -5.99 -0.12
CA LYS A 63 4.07 -4.74 0.34
C LYS A 63 3.06 -3.77 0.96
N ALA A 64 1.89 -3.65 0.36
CA ALA A 64 0.77 -2.91 0.94
C ALA A 64 0.36 -3.50 2.32
N ASN A 65 0.38 -4.83 2.48
CA ASN A 65 0.10 -5.49 3.75
C ASN A 65 1.17 -5.19 4.82
N GLU A 66 2.45 -5.20 4.44
CA GLU A 66 3.56 -4.83 5.34
C GLU A 66 3.41 -3.38 5.79
N ALA A 67 3.14 -2.44 4.88
CA ALA A 67 2.88 -1.03 5.22
C ALA A 67 1.68 -0.88 6.18
N ALA A 68 0.56 -1.55 5.88
CA ALA A 68 -0.63 -1.53 6.72
C ALA A 68 -0.38 -2.10 8.13
N ARG A 69 0.49 -3.10 8.27
CA ARG A 69 0.88 -3.65 9.59
C ARG A 69 1.70 -2.66 10.40
N GLU A 70 2.67 -1.98 9.77
CA GLU A 70 3.49 -0.96 10.43
C GLU A 70 2.66 0.24 10.92
N MET A 71 1.57 0.56 10.21
CA MET A 71 0.62 1.60 10.60
C MET A 71 -0.49 1.14 11.55
N GLY A 72 -0.63 -0.17 11.79
CA GLY A 72 -1.70 -0.72 12.63
C GLY A 72 -3.09 -0.75 11.98
N LEU A 73 -3.18 -0.68 10.65
CA LEU A 73 -4.43 -0.67 9.89
C LEU A 73 -5.02 -2.07 9.72
N LEU A 74 -5.59 -2.64 10.79
CA LEU A 74 -6.02 -4.04 10.83
C LEU A 74 -7.00 -4.45 9.71
N ASP A 75 -7.93 -3.57 9.35
CA ASP A 75 -8.89 -3.85 8.27
C ASP A 75 -8.19 -4.00 6.91
N HIS A 76 -7.20 -3.14 6.62
CA HIS A 76 -6.38 -3.24 5.42
C HIS A 76 -5.57 -4.54 5.44
N VAL A 77 -4.99 -4.87 6.59
CA VAL A 77 -4.22 -6.11 6.75
C VAL A 77 -5.09 -7.34 6.45
N TRP A 78 -6.33 -7.37 6.93
CA TRP A 78 -7.25 -8.48 6.65
C TRP A 78 -7.61 -8.56 5.16
N ARG A 79 -8.01 -7.44 4.55
CA ARG A 79 -8.40 -7.38 3.13
C ARG A 79 -7.26 -7.80 2.21
N TYR A 80 -6.04 -7.28 2.42
CA TYR A 80 -4.89 -7.64 1.59
C TYR A 80 -4.45 -9.09 1.82
N SER A 81 -4.53 -9.61 3.05
CA SER A 81 -4.22 -11.03 3.31
C SER A 81 -5.15 -11.98 2.58
N ALA A 82 -6.45 -11.63 2.50
CA ALA A 82 -7.43 -12.39 1.72
C ALA A 82 -7.08 -12.42 0.23
N ARG A 83 -6.70 -11.27 -0.35
CA ARG A 83 -6.23 -11.15 -1.74
C ARG A 83 -4.98 -11.97 -2.01
N ILE A 84 -3.99 -11.92 -1.13
CA ILE A 84 -2.73 -12.68 -1.27
C ILE A 84 -3.00 -14.19 -1.20
N SER A 85 -3.91 -14.63 -0.34
CA SER A 85 -4.18 -16.05 -0.12
C SER A 85 -5.07 -16.69 -1.21
N GLY A 86 -5.48 -15.93 -2.22
CA GLY A 86 -6.42 -16.40 -3.25
C GLY A 86 -7.81 -16.72 -2.71
N LYS A 87 -8.16 -16.27 -1.50
CA LYS A 87 -9.52 -16.35 -0.98
C LYS A 87 -10.29 -15.15 -1.52
N THR A 88 -10.69 -15.20 -2.79
CA THR A 88 -11.88 -14.48 -3.21
C THR A 88 -13.05 -15.11 -2.45
N THR A 89 -13.59 -14.41 -1.47
CA THR A 89 -14.96 -14.67 -1.04
C THR A 89 -15.86 -14.21 -2.17
N ASP A 90 -16.01 -15.06 -3.17
CA ASP A 90 -17.22 -15.05 -3.99
C ASP A 90 -18.32 -15.72 -3.15
N GLY A 91 -19.39 -14.97 -2.88
CA GLY A 91 -20.58 -15.40 -2.11
C GLY A 91 -20.96 -14.31 -1.10
N GLU A 92 -22.11 -13.65 -1.19
CA GLU A 92 -23.38 -13.90 -1.89
C GLU A 92 -24.01 -12.59 -2.37
#